data_AF-A0A317GK96-F1
#
_entry.id   AF-A0A317GK96-F1
#
_cell.length_a   1.000
_cell.length_b   1.000
_cell.length_c   1.000
_cell.angle_alpha   90.00
_cell.angle_beta   90.00
_cell.angle_gamma   90.00
#
_symmetry.space_group_name_H-M   'P 1'
#
loop_
_entity.id
_entity.type
_entity.pdbx_description
1 polymer ?
#
loop_
_entity_poly.entity_id
_entity_poly.type
_entity_poly.pdbx_seq_one_letter_code
_entity_poly.pdbx_strand_id
1 'polypeptide(L)' 'LKLTDKEITYQQQESLKRRIKRARFPIIKRLNDFNYQFQPSINPQQIAEFATMSFLDNQENIIFIGSPGVGKT' A
#
# COMPACT_ATOMS: atom_id res chain seq x y z
N LEU A 1 -9.42 29.69 8.80
CA LEU A 1 -9.59 28.43 8.04
C LEU A 1 -8.23 27.79 7.70
N LYS A 2 -7.30 28.46 6.99
CA LYS A 2 -5.97 27.89 6.65
C LYS A 2 -5.14 27.27 7.79
N LEU A 3 -5.24 27.80 9.02
CA LEU A 3 -4.49 27.27 10.16
C LEU A 3 -5.13 25.97 10.69
N THR A 4 -6.47 25.93 10.74
CA THR A 4 -7.26 24.76 11.11
C THR A 4 -7.03 23.60 10.15
N ASP A 5 -7.00 23.86 8.84
CA ASP A 5 -6.76 22.81 7.83
C ASP A 5 -5.36 22.19 7.96
N LYS A 6 -4.35 23.03 8.28
CA LYS A 6 -2.99 22.57 8.55
C LYS A 6 -2.92 21.69 9.80
N GLU A 7 -3.61 22.08 10.86
CA GLU A 7 -3.67 21.31 12.09
C GLU A 7 -4.33 19.94 11.89
N ILE A 8 -5.47 19.90 11.19
CA ILE A 8 -6.16 18.65 10.84
C ILE A 8 -5.21 17.72 10.06
N THR A 9 -4.53 18.26 9.05
CA THR A 9 -3.57 17.49 8.23
C THR A 9 -2.43 16.94 9.09
N TYR A 10 -1.88 17.76 9.99
CA TYR A 10 -0.83 17.36 10.90
C TYR A 10 -1.29 16.22 11.83
N GLN A 11 -2.45 16.37 12.48
CA GLN A 11 -3.00 15.33 13.35
C GLN A 11 -3.26 14.02 12.61
N GLN A 12 -3.75 14.08 11.36
CA GLN A 12 -3.95 12.91 10.51
C GLN A 12 -2.62 12.20 10.20
N GLN A 13 -1.58 12.95 9.85
CA GLN A 13 -0.24 12.40 9.60
C GLN A 13 0.35 11.73 10.84
N GLU A 14 0.26 12.37 12.01
CA GLU A 14 0.75 11.81 13.27
C GLU A 14 -0.03 10.55 13.68
N SER A 15 -1.35 10.55 13.46
CA SER A 15 -2.18 9.37 13.68
C SER A 15 -1.80 8.21 12.75
N LEU A 16 -1.50 8.47 11.47
CA LEU A 16 -1.01 7.47 10.52
C LEU A 16 0.35 6.91 10.94
N LYS A 17 1.33 7.76 11.25
CA LYS A 17 2.67 7.34 11.72
C LYS A 17 2.57 6.43 12.94
N ARG A 18 1.71 6.79 13.90
CA ARG A 18 1.48 5.98 15.11
C ARG A 18 0.86 4.62 14.78
N ARG A 19 -0.10 4.55 13.85
CA ARG A 19 -0.69 3.28 13.39
C ARG A 19 0.36 2.37 12.74
N ILE A 20 1.17 2.91 11.82
CA ILE A 20 2.26 2.16 11.17
C ILE A 20 3.27 1.65 12.19
N LYS A 21 3.71 2.50 13.14
CA LYS A 21 4.64 2.11 14.21
C LYS A 21 4.09 0.99 15.08
N ARG A 22 2.80 1.03 15.41
CA ARG A 22 2.13 -0.01 16.22
C ARG A 22 1.98 -1.35 15.49
N ALA A 23 1.88 -1.34 14.16
CA ALA A 23 1.78 -2.55 13.35
C ALA A 23 3.08 -3.38 13.33
N ARG A 24 4.22 -2.82 13.75
CA ARG A 24 5.51 -3.51 13.85
C ARG A 24 5.93 -4.22 12.54
N PHE A 25 5.64 -3.58 11.40
CA PHE A 25 6.11 -4.11 10.12
C PHE A 25 7.65 -4.20 10.13
N PRO A 26 8.23 -5.34 9.72
CA PRO A 26 9.69 -5.51 9.66
C PRO A 26 10.32 -4.59 8.62
N ILE A 27 9.60 -4.33 7.53
CA ILE A 27 9.97 -3.40 6.46
C ILE A 27 8.68 -2.71 6.01
N ILE A 28 8.73 -1.38 5.81
CA ILE A 28 7.63 -0.65 5.19
C ILE A 28 7.83 -0.73 3.67
N LYS A 29 7.03 -1.55 2.99
CA LYS A 29 6.92 -1.56 1.52
C LYS A 29 5.56 -1.01 1.11
N ARG A 30 5.56 -0.03 0.20
CA ARG A 30 4.35 0.54 -0.39
C ARG A 30 4.12 -0.08 -1.77
N LEU A 31 2.88 -0.08 -2.25
CA LEU A 31 2.57 -0.49 -3.62
C LEU A 31 3.36 0.31 -4.66
N ASN A 32 3.60 1.60 -4.41
CA ASN A 32 4.40 2.47 -5.29
C ASN A 32 5.90 2.12 -5.29
N ASP A 33 6.39 1.34 -4.32
CA ASP A 33 7.79 0.89 -4.27
C ASP A 33 8.01 -0.37 -5.13
N PHE A 34 6.97 -0.87 -5.81
CA PHE A 34 7.04 -2.08 -6.60
C PHE A 34 7.96 -1.91 -7.82
N ASN A 35 8.98 -2.78 -7.93
CA ASN A 35 9.91 -2.77 -9.05
C ASN A 35 9.40 -3.65 -10.19
N TYR A 36 8.74 -3.02 -11.17
CA TYR A 36 8.25 -3.72 -12.37
C TYR A 36 9.37 -4.22 -13.30
N GLN A 37 10.59 -3.68 -13.22
CA GLN A 37 11.72 -4.25 -13.97
C GLN A 37 12.18 -5.59 -13.38
N PHE A 38 12.07 -5.75 -12.07
CA PHE A 38 12.38 -7.01 -11.39
C PHE A 38 11.36 -8.11 -11.71
N GLN A 39 10.08 -7.74 -11.86
CA GLN A 39 9.01 -8.65 -12.27
C GLN A 39 8.19 -8.06 -13.43
N PRO A 40 8.68 -8.19 -14.68
CA PRO A 40 8.05 -7.56 -15.85
C PRO A 40 6.76 -8.23 -16.31
N SER A 41 6.45 -9.44 -15.83
CA SER A 41 5.22 -10.14 -16.20
C SER A 41 3.97 -9.60 -15.48
N ILE A 42 4.14 -8.78 -14.44
CA ILE A 42 3.03 -8.18 -13.70
C ILE A 42 2.52 -6.95 -14.44
N ASN A 43 1.20 -6.89 -14.63
CA ASN A 43 0.52 -5.74 -15.20
C ASN A 43 0.44 -4.58 -14.18
N PRO A 44 1.09 -3.42 -14.44
CA PRO A 44 1.06 -2.28 -13.52
C PRO A 44 -0.34 -1.73 -13.28
N GLN A 45 -1.23 -1.80 -14.27
CA GLN A 45 -2.61 -1.32 -14.14
C GLN A 45 -3.38 -2.14 -13.10
N GLN A 46 -3.14 -3.45 -13.04
CA GLN A 46 -3.79 -4.32 -12.06
C GLN A 46 -3.32 -4.01 -10.64
N ILE A 47 -2.02 -3.74 -10.46
CA ILE A 47 -1.47 -3.33 -9.16
C ILE A 47 -2.01 -1.95 -8.73
N ALA A 48 -2.17 -1.02 -9.69
CA ALA A 48 -2.77 0.28 -9.42
C ALA A 48 -4.22 0.16 -8.94
N GLU A 49 -4.99 -0.79 -9.48
CA GLU A 49 -6.37 -1.06 -9.03
C GLU A 49 -6.39 -1.51 -7.56
N PHE A 50 -5.42 -2.30 -7.08
CA PHE A 50 -5.35 -2.68 -5.66
C PHE A 50 -5.17 -1.49 -4.72
N ALA A 51 -4.63 -0.36 -5.20
CA ALA A 51 -4.50 0.85 -4.40
C ALA A 51 -5.85 1.56 -4.15
N THR A 52 -6.88 1.29 -4.97
CA THR A 52 -8.24 1.82 -4.77
C THR A 52 -8.97 1.12 -3.62
N MET A 53 -8.51 -0.08 -3.25
CA MET A 53 -9.15 -0.96 -2.27
C MET A 53 -10.56 -1.46 -2.67
N SER A 54 -10.94 -1.35 -3.95
CA SER A 54 -12.24 -1.79 -4.49
C SER A 54 -12.56 -3.27 -4.24
N PHE A 55 -11.52 -4.12 -4.18
CA PHE A 55 -11.65 -5.54 -3.85
C PHE A 55 -12.24 -5.79 -2.44
N LEU A 56 -12.09 -4.84 -1.50
CA LEU A 56 -12.72 -4.95 -0.18
C LEU A 56 -14.23 -4.79 -0.28
N ASP A 57 -14.69 -3.80 -1.06
CA ASP A 57 -16.12 -3.53 -1.28
C ASP A 57 -16.79 -4.69 -2.02
N ASN A 58 -16.06 -5.28 -2.97
CA ASN A 58 -16.52 -6.43 -3.76
C ASN A 58 -16.37 -7.78 -3.03
N GLN A 59 -15.78 -7.81 -1.84
CA GLN A 59 -15.48 -9.04 -1.07
C GLN A 59 -14.62 -10.05 -1.86
N GLU A 60 -13.68 -9.54 -2.65
CA GLU A 60 -12.78 -10.34 -3.48
C GLU A 60 -11.45 -10.61 -2.77
N ASN A 61 -10.93 -11.82 -2.97
CA ASN A 61 -9.62 -12.21 -2.45
C ASN A 61 -8.53 -11.98 -3.50
N ILE A 62 -7.45 -11.32 -3.12
CA ILE A 62 -6.25 -11.19 -3.95
C ILE A 62 -5.24 -12.26 -3.54
N ILE A 63 -4.80 -13.08 -4.50
CA ILE A 63 -3.82 -14.15 -4.28
C ILE A 63 -2.63 -13.94 -5.22
N PHE A 64 -1.43 -13.83 -4.65
CA PHE A 64 -0.17 -13.76 -5.42
C PHE A 64 0.44 -15.16 -5.57
N ILE A 65 0.58 -15.65 -6.80
CA ILE A 65 1.10 -17.00 -7.11
C ILE A 65 2.41 -16.89 -7.91
N GLY A 66 3.39 -17.74 -7.59
CA GLY A 66 4.64 -17.86 -8.35
C GLY A 66 5.76 -18.53 -7.54
N SER A 67 6.87 -18.89 -8.20
CA SER A 67 8.05 -19.51 -7.57
C SER A 67 8.66 -18.66 -6.45
N PRO A 68 9.41 -19.23 -5.49
CA PRO A 68 10.13 -18.45 -4.49
C PRO A 68 11.03 -17.37 -5.11
N GLY A 69 11.19 -16.22 -4.44
CA GLY A 69 12.07 -15.14 -4.90
C GLY A 69 11.50 -14.18 -5.95
N VAL A 70 10.28 -14.39 -6.46
CA VAL A 70 9.68 -13.54 -7.52
C VAL A 70 9.02 -12.24 -7.02
N GLY A 71 9.29 -11.83 -5.77
CA GLY A 71 8.78 -10.57 -5.21
C GLY A 71 7.39 -10.61 -4.57
N LYS A 72 6.94 -11.79 -4.11
CA LYS A 72 5.64 -11.95 -3.40
C LYS A 72 5.63 -11.42 -1.95
N THR A 73 6.80 -11.25 -1.32
CA THR A 73 7.01 -10.81 0.08
C THR A 73 7.88 -9.55 0.09
#